data_AF-A0A350IX47-F1
#
_entry.id   AF-A0A350IX47-F1
#
_cell.length_a   1.000
_cell.length_b   1.000
_cell.length_c   1.000
_cell.angle_alpha   90.00
_cell.angle_beta   90.00
_cell.angle_gamma   90.00
#
_symmetry.space_group_name_H-M   'P 1'
#
loop_
_entity.id
_entity.type
_entity.pdbx_description
1 polymer ?
#
loop_
_entity_poly.entity_id
_entity_poly.type
_entity_poly.pdbx_seq_one_letter_code
_entity_poly.pdbx_strand_id
1 'polypeptide(L)'
;MKRIPSHIVARLSESLKSGSMKQILIKACSILASLCFLVSMLITLVDVICFNRSFFLYEYEKNNQAQIIGTSDEDLMAATDVLLDYLKDKRDDIAVTAVIDGVSTEVFTTRESMHMVDVKDLYQSACFIRNVAAFICVMIGAVLYWICGTGRVEVYKDGMENGLFMMGCFVLCIGIWAVLDFSDFWMDFHYLFFDNDLFLLDASRSIMINMFPESFFFDLVAAIILSFGGCCGLFYAVIRKLCKKRGVL
;
A
#
# COMPACT_ATOMS: atom_id res chain seq x y z
N MET A 1 3.03 -21.18 37.06
CA MET A 1 2.93 -19.76 36.64
C MET A 1 3.62 -18.90 37.70
N LYS A 2 4.85 -18.39 37.47
CA LYS A 2 5.58 -17.59 38.47
C LYS A 2 4.94 -16.19 38.57
N ARG A 3 4.39 -15.84 39.74
CA ARG A 3 3.86 -14.49 40.01
C ARG A 3 5.01 -13.47 39.92
N ILE A 4 4.79 -12.42 39.14
CA ILE A 4 5.72 -11.29 39.06
C ILE A 4 5.83 -10.68 40.47
N PRO A 5 7.04 -10.48 41.02
CA PRO A 5 7.22 -9.92 42.36
C PRO A 5 6.56 -8.54 42.52
N SER A 6 5.88 -8.33 43.64
CA SER A 6 5.10 -7.11 43.94
C SER A 6 5.92 -5.82 43.86
N HIS A 7 7.21 -5.88 44.19
CA HIS A 7 8.12 -4.74 44.08
C HIS A 7 8.41 -4.34 42.64
N ILE A 8 8.36 -5.26 41.67
CA ILE A 8 8.53 -4.94 40.23
C ILE A 8 7.27 -4.25 39.70
N VAL A 9 6.09 -4.72 40.09
CA VAL A 9 4.80 -4.10 39.75
C VAL A 9 4.69 -2.69 40.36
N ALA A 10 5.14 -2.52 41.61
CA ALA A 10 5.18 -1.22 42.28
C ALA A 10 6.18 -0.25 41.61
N ARG A 11 7.35 -0.73 41.19
CA ARG A 11 8.35 0.09 40.47
C ARG A 11 7.86 0.52 39.09
N LEU A 12 7.21 -0.37 38.34
CA LEU A 12 6.53 -0.04 37.09
C LEU A 12 5.43 0.99 37.31
N SER A 13 4.63 0.83 38.37
CA SER A 13 3.58 1.78 38.76
C SER A 13 4.11 3.17 39.13
N GLU A 14 5.19 3.26 39.91
CA GLU A 14 5.83 4.54 40.26
C GLU A 14 6.54 5.18 39.07
N SER A 15 7.19 4.38 38.25
CA SER A 15 7.82 4.84 37.03
C SER A 15 6.78 5.44 36.06
N LEU A 16 5.61 4.80 35.91
CA LEU A 16 4.46 5.31 35.14
C LEU A 16 3.87 6.59 35.73
N LYS A 17 3.95 6.77 37.06
CA LYS A 17 3.53 8.00 37.75
C LYS A 17 4.50 9.16 37.60
N SER A 18 5.76 8.91 37.21
CA SER A 18 6.70 9.99 36.91
C SER A 18 6.25 10.75 35.65
N GLY A 19 6.30 12.09 35.69
CA GLY A 19 5.93 12.92 34.54
C GLY A 19 6.73 12.61 33.27
N SER A 20 7.94 12.05 33.42
CA SER A 20 8.82 11.66 32.31
C SER A 20 8.29 10.44 31.54
N MET A 21 7.90 9.36 32.24
CA MET A 21 7.41 8.14 31.57
C MET A 21 6.10 8.38 30.83
N LYS A 22 5.19 9.17 31.40
CA LYS A 22 3.95 9.56 30.72
C LYS A 22 4.23 10.29 29.40
N GLN A 23 5.22 11.17 29.36
CA GLN A 23 5.61 11.89 28.15
C GLN A 23 6.23 10.97 27.09
N ILE A 24 7.07 10.02 27.50
CA ILE A 24 7.64 9.01 26.59
C ILE A 24 6.52 8.17 25.94
N LEU A 25 5.56 7.69 26.74
CA LEU A 25 4.43 6.91 26.25
C LEU A 25 3.56 7.71 25.27
N ILE A 26 3.27 8.97 25.59
CA ILE A 26 2.50 9.86 24.71
C ILE A 26 3.19 10.03 23.36
N LYS A 27 4.51 10.27 23.35
CA LYS A 27 5.30 10.39 22.12
C LYS A 27 5.30 9.09 21.31
N ALA A 28 5.55 7.95 21.95
CA ALA A 28 5.54 6.65 21.30
C ALA A 28 4.17 6.33 20.67
N CYS A 29 3.08 6.58 21.40
CA CYS A 29 1.72 6.43 20.87
C CYS A 29 1.46 7.36 19.69
N SER A 30 1.92 8.61 19.74
CA SER A 30 1.73 9.54 18.62
C SER A 30 2.48 9.10 17.38
N ILE A 31 3.72 8.60 17.51
CA ILE A 31 4.49 8.06 16.39
C ILE A 31 3.78 6.83 15.80
N LEU A 32 3.33 5.90 16.66
CA LEU A 32 2.61 4.71 16.23
C LEU A 32 1.32 5.07 15.48
N ALA A 33 0.53 6.02 15.99
CA ALA A 33 -0.66 6.50 15.31
C ALA A 33 -0.34 7.09 13.92
N SER A 34 0.73 7.89 13.83
CA SER A 34 1.21 8.44 12.55
C SER A 34 1.66 7.36 11.57
N LEU A 35 2.39 6.33 12.03
CA LEU A 35 2.77 5.21 11.17
C LEU A 35 1.55 4.42 10.68
N CYS A 36 0.60 4.12 11.57
CA CYS A 36 -0.65 3.46 11.21
C CYS A 36 -1.46 4.29 10.19
N PHE A 37 -1.53 5.61 10.38
CA PHE A 37 -2.13 6.53 9.42
C PHE A 37 -1.45 6.46 8.06
N LEU A 38 -0.11 6.55 8.02
CA LEU A 38 0.66 6.54 6.77
C LEU A 38 0.58 5.20 6.03
N VAL A 39 0.64 4.07 6.75
CA VAL A 39 0.40 2.73 6.17
C VAL A 39 -0.99 2.63 5.58
N SER A 40 -2.02 3.06 6.33
CA SER A 40 -3.39 3.06 5.81
C SER A 40 -3.54 3.93 4.58
N MET A 41 -2.91 5.11 4.55
CA MET A 41 -2.92 6.00 3.41
C MET A 41 -2.22 5.39 2.20
N LEU A 42 -1.04 4.78 2.37
CA LEU A 42 -0.30 4.11 1.30
C LEU A 42 -1.13 3.00 0.65
N ILE A 43 -1.69 2.09 1.45
CA ILE A 43 -2.50 0.98 0.91
C ILE A 43 -3.80 1.50 0.26
N THR A 44 -4.36 2.62 0.77
CA THR A 44 -5.50 3.28 0.09
C THR A 44 -5.10 3.80 -1.29
N LEU A 45 -3.91 4.37 -1.45
CA LEU A 45 -3.43 4.83 -2.75
C LEU A 45 -3.16 3.66 -3.71
N VAL A 46 -2.59 2.56 -3.22
CA VAL A 46 -2.46 1.32 -3.99
C VAL A 46 -3.85 0.88 -4.49
N ASP A 47 -4.84 0.81 -3.61
CA ASP A 47 -6.22 0.44 -3.95
C ASP A 47 -6.88 1.39 -4.96
N VAL A 48 -6.67 2.71 -4.83
CA VAL A 48 -7.24 3.68 -5.76
C VAL A 48 -6.57 3.60 -7.14
N ILE A 49 -5.25 3.44 -7.18
CA ILE A 49 -4.48 3.49 -8.43
C ILE A 49 -4.56 2.15 -9.18
N CYS A 50 -4.38 1.02 -8.51
CA CYS A 50 -4.44 -0.31 -9.15
C CYS A 50 -5.84 -0.68 -9.70
N PHE A 51 -6.89 0.07 -9.32
CA PHE A 51 -8.25 -0.13 -9.82
C PHE A 51 -8.76 1.07 -10.65
N ASN A 52 -7.87 1.99 -11.01
CA ASN A 52 -8.20 3.12 -11.87
C ASN A 52 -8.19 2.70 -13.34
N ARG A 53 -9.36 2.40 -13.91
CA ARG A 53 -9.51 2.02 -15.34
C ARG A 53 -8.90 3.04 -16.31
N SER A 54 -8.92 4.33 -15.98
CA SER A 54 -8.30 5.36 -16.82
C SER A 54 -6.78 5.24 -16.87
N PHE A 55 -6.15 4.72 -15.82
CA PHE A 55 -4.72 4.42 -15.81
C PHE A 55 -4.40 3.26 -16.77
N PHE A 56 -5.19 2.19 -16.75
CA PHE A 56 -5.01 1.05 -17.66
C PHE A 56 -5.19 1.46 -19.12
N LEU A 57 -6.27 2.20 -19.43
CA LEU A 57 -6.51 2.73 -20.78
C LEU A 57 -5.33 3.59 -21.26
N TYR A 58 -4.86 4.51 -20.42
CA TYR A 58 -3.72 5.36 -20.75
C TYR A 58 -2.45 4.55 -21.03
N GLU A 59 -2.11 3.58 -20.18
CA GLU A 59 -0.91 2.76 -20.38
C GLU A 59 -1.04 1.83 -21.59
N TYR A 60 -2.21 1.27 -21.86
CA TYR A 60 -2.44 0.45 -23.06
C TYR A 60 -2.32 1.26 -24.35
N GLU A 61 -2.90 2.47 -24.39
CA GLU A 61 -2.75 3.37 -25.54
C GLU A 61 -1.29 3.81 -25.74
N LYS A 62 -0.63 4.23 -24.66
CA LYS A 62 0.77 4.67 -24.67
C LYS A 62 1.72 3.61 -25.21
N ASN A 63 1.49 2.34 -24.86
CA ASN A 63 2.35 1.23 -25.27
C ASN A 63 1.86 0.51 -26.55
N ASN A 64 0.73 0.93 -27.14
CA ASN A 64 0.06 0.22 -28.24
C ASN A 64 -0.17 -1.27 -27.92
N GLN A 65 -0.64 -1.53 -26.68
CA GLN A 65 -0.59 -2.88 -26.12
C GLN A 65 -1.56 -3.84 -26.80
N ALA A 66 -2.76 -3.37 -27.17
CA ALA A 66 -3.73 -4.18 -27.89
C ALA A 66 -3.17 -4.66 -29.24
N GLN A 67 -2.46 -3.78 -29.96
CA GLN A 67 -1.84 -4.11 -31.25
C GLN A 67 -0.68 -5.09 -31.11
N ILE A 68 0.14 -4.97 -30.05
CA ILE A 68 1.24 -5.91 -29.76
C ILE A 68 0.71 -7.31 -29.47
N ILE A 69 -0.40 -7.40 -28.73
CA ILE A 69 -1.05 -8.67 -28.38
C ILE A 69 -1.84 -9.26 -29.57
N GLY A 70 -2.24 -8.43 -30.54
CA GLY A 70 -3.09 -8.85 -31.67
C GLY A 70 -4.58 -8.89 -31.30
N THR A 71 -5.01 -8.04 -30.37
CA THR A 71 -6.41 -7.95 -29.88
C THR A 71 -6.98 -6.53 -30.07
N SER A 72 -8.26 -6.35 -29.75
CA SER A 72 -8.89 -5.03 -29.68
C SER A 72 -8.72 -4.39 -28.29
N ASP A 73 -8.75 -3.06 -28.21
CA ASP A 73 -8.72 -2.34 -26.91
C ASP A 73 -9.91 -2.73 -26.02
N GLU A 74 -11.07 -3.03 -26.62
CA GLU A 74 -12.27 -3.48 -25.91
C GLU A 74 -12.05 -4.84 -25.25
N ASP A 75 -11.54 -5.82 -26.01
CA ASP A 75 -11.23 -7.16 -25.49
C ASP A 75 -10.12 -7.12 -24.43
N LEU A 76 -9.08 -6.31 -24.65
CA LEU A 76 -7.98 -6.12 -23.70
C LEU A 76 -8.48 -5.55 -22.37
N MET A 77 -9.34 -4.52 -22.43
CA MET A 77 -9.96 -3.94 -21.24
C MET A 77 -10.96 -4.89 -20.58
N ALA A 78 -11.74 -5.66 -21.35
CA ALA A 78 -12.65 -6.66 -20.81
C ALA A 78 -11.89 -7.74 -20.02
N ALA A 79 -10.77 -8.25 -20.55
CA ALA A 79 -9.90 -9.18 -19.84
C ALA A 79 -9.27 -8.55 -18.58
N THR A 80 -8.95 -7.26 -18.62
CA THR A 80 -8.46 -6.51 -17.45
C THR A 80 -9.54 -6.38 -16.38
N ASP A 81 -10.78 -6.06 -16.77
CA ASP A 81 -11.92 -5.94 -15.86
C ASP A 81 -12.20 -7.26 -15.15
N VAL A 82 -12.02 -8.39 -15.82
CA VAL A 82 -12.09 -9.72 -15.22
C VAL A 82 -11.10 -9.88 -14.07
N LEU A 83 -9.83 -9.50 -14.26
CA LEU A 83 -8.82 -9.56 -13.20
C LEU A 83 -9.18 -8.62 -12.03
N LEU A 84 -9.58 -7.38 -12.33
CA LEU A 84 -9.92 -6.39 -11.31
C LEU A 84 -11.16 -6.79 -10.50
N ASP A 85 -12.19 -7.34 -11.14
CA ASP A 85 -13.39 -7.79 -10.44
C ASP A 85 -13.12 -9.05 -9.61
N TYR A 86 -12.24 -9.94 -10.07
CA TYR A 86 -11.80 -11.11 -9.30
C TYR A 86 -11.07 -10.72 -8.01
N LEU A 87 -10.13 -9.77 -8.09
CA LEU A 87 -9.42 -9.23 -6.93
C LEU A 87 -10.38 -8.58 -5.90
N LYS A 88 -11.52 -8.05 -6.36
CA LYS A 88 -12.54 -7.39 -5.54
C LYS A 88 -13.66 -8.31 -5.05
N ASP A 89 -13.52 -9.64 -5.17
CA ASP A 89 -14.56 -10.62 -4.81
C ASP A 89 -15.89 -10.42 -5.55
N LYS A 90 -15.87 -9.85 -6.76
CA LYS A 90 -17.08 -9.74 -7.59
C LYS A 90 -17.30 -10.96 -8.48
N ARG A 91 -16.33 -11.87 -8.52
CA ARG A 91 -16.36 -13.14 -9.27
C ARG A 91 -15.41 -14.17 -8.66
N ASP A 92 -15.64 -15.44 -9.00
CA ASP A 92 -14.99 -16.60 -8.39
C ASP A 92 -13.76 -17.11 -9.18
N ASP A 93 -13.63 -16.74 -10.45
CA ASP A 93 -12.53 -17.13 -11.33
C ASP A 93 -12.06 -15.95 -12.19
N ILE A 94 -11.05 -16.15 -13.04
CA ILE A 94 -10.62 -15.18 -14.05
C ILE A 94 -10.92 -15.62 -15.49
N ALA A 95 -11.80 -16.61 -15.69
CA ALA A 95 -12.05 -17.17 -17.02
C ALA A 95 -12.65 -16.10 -17.96
N VAL A 96 -12.00 -15.89 -19.10
CA VAL A 96 -12.43 -14.96 -20.14
C VAL A 96 -11.80 -15.33 -21.48
N THR A 97 -12.54 -15.10 -22.56
CA THR A 97 -12.07 -15.30 -23.93
C THR A 97 -11.99 -13.97 -24.66
N ALA A 98 -10.96 -13.79 -25.48
CA ALA A 98 -10.79 -12.64 -26.36
C ALA A 98 -10.40 -13.10 -27.76
N VAL A 99 -10.54 -12.24 -28.77
CA VAL A 99 -10.04 -12.52 -30.12
C VAL A 99 -8.58 -12.10 -30.19
N ILE A 100 -7.68 -13.08 -30.25
CA ILE A 100 -6.24 -12.89 -30.37
C ILE A 100 -5.81 -13.34 -31.76
N ASP A 101 -5.22 -12.45 -32.57
CA ASP A 101 -4.83 -12.69 -33.95
C ASP A 101 -5.96 -13.29 -34.83
N GLY A 102 -7.21 -12.86 -34.55
CA GLY A 102 -8.40 -13.34 -35.26
C GLY A 102 -8.96 -14.68 -34.75
N VAL A 103 -8.40 -15.26 -33.69
CA VAL A 103 -8.82 -16.54 -33.09
C VAL A 103 -9.38 -16.31 -31.69
N SER A 104 -10.59 -16.81 -31.43
CA SER A 104 -11.17 -16.83 -30.08
C SER A 104 -10.33 -17.72 -29.16
N THR A 105 -9.70 -17.11 -28.17
CA THR A 105 -8.68 -17.73 -27.30
C THR A 105 -9.00 -17.43 -25.84
N GLU A 106 -8.84 -18.43 -24.96
CA GLU A 106 -8.88 -18.22 -23.52
C GLU A 106 -7.68 -17.38 -23.09
N VAL A 107 -7.92 -16.24 -22.45
CA VAL A 107 -6.87 -15.24 -22.20
C VAL A 107 -5.88 -15.73 -21.15
N PHE A 108 -6.38 -16.41 -20.12
CA PHE A 108 -5.57 -16.82 -18.97
C PHE A 108 -5.51 -18.34 -18.86
N THR A 109 -4.31 -18.84 -18.68
CA THR A 109 -4.00 -20.25 -18.44
C THR A 109 -4.31 -20.63 -16.99
N THR A 110 -4.31 -21.95 -16.72
CA THR A 110 -4.41 -22.48 -15.35
C THR A 110 -3.29 -21.97 -14.44
N ARG A 111 -2.05 -21.81 -14.95
CA ARG A 111 -0.93 -21.31 -14.15
C ARG A 111 -1.16 -19.85 -13.74
N GLU A 112 -1.55 -19.01 -14.68
CA GLU A 112 -1.89 -17.60 -14.44
C GLU A 112 -3.08 -17.47 -13.48
N SER A 113 -4.06 -18.37 -13.58
CA SER A 113 -5.19 -18.42 -12.66
C SER A 113 -4.76 -18.76 -11.24
N MET A 114 -3.88 -19.74 -11.06
CA MET A 114 -3.32 -20.08 -9.73
C MET A 114 -2.47 -18.92 -9.18
N HIS A 115 -1.67 -18.25 -10.02
CA HIS A 115 -0.94 -17.05 -9.59
C HIS A 115 -1.89 -15.94 -9.11
N MET A 116 -3.01 -15.71 -9.81
CA MET A 116 -3.98 -14.70 -9.41
C MET A 116 -4.69 -15.02 -8.09
N VAL A 117 -4.78 -16.28 -7.67
CA VAL A 117 -5.21 -16.63 -6.31
C VAL A 117 -4.26 -16.02 -5.28
N ASP A 118 -2.95 -16.20 -5.45
CA ASP A 118 -1.95 -15.62 -4.55
C ASP A 118 -2.01 -14.08 -4.54
N VAL A 119 -2.17 -13.45 -5.72
CA VAL A 119 -2.30 -11.99 -5.84
C VAL A 119 -3.57 -11.48 -5.14
N LYS A 120 -4.68 -12.22 -5.25
CA LYS A 120 -5.93 -11.90 -4.56
C LYS A 120 -5.77 -11.96 -3.06
N ASP A 121 -5.17 -13.03 -2.53
CA ASP A 121 -4.92 -13.19 -1.10
C ASP A 121 -4.00 -12.10 -0.56
N LEU A 122 -2.95 -11.74 -1.31
CA LEU A 122 -2.05 -10.63 -0.98
C LEU A 122 -2.81 -9.29 -0.92
N TYR A 123 -3.61 -8.99 -1.95
CA TYR A 123 -4.39 -7.76 -2.03
C TYR A 123 -5.42 -7.66 -0.88
N GLN A 124 -6.15 -8.74 -0.59
CA GLN A 124 -7.14 -8.76 0.49
C GLN A 124 -6.49 -8.65 1.87
N SER A 125 -5.35 -9.31 2.07
CA SER A 125 -4.54 -9.18 3.29
C SER A 125 -4.05 -7.75 3.48
N ALA A 126 -3.58 -7.09 2.42
CA ALA A 126 -3.21 -5.68 2.46
C ALA A 126 -4.42 -4.78 2.84
N CYS A 127 -5.59 -5.02 2.25
CA CYS A 127 -6.83 -4.31 2.62
C CYS A 127 -7.23 -4.52 4.08
N PHE A 128 -7.06 -5.73 4.61
CA PHE A 128 -7.29 -6.01 6.02
C PHE A 128 -6.31 -5.23 6.92
N ILE A 129 -5.01 -5.26 6.60
CA ILE A 129 -3.98 -4.49 7.32
C ILE A 129 -4.30 -2.99 7.30
N ARG A 130 -4.70 -2.44 6.15
CA ARG A 130 -5.16 -1.05 6.03
C ARG A 130 -6.27 -0.73 7.02
N ASN A 131 -7.31 -1.56 7.06
CA ASN A 131 -8.47 -1.32 7.92
C ASN A 131 -8.10 -1.43 9.41
N VAL A 132 -7.25 -2.39 9.78
CA VAL A 132 -6.73 -2.54 11.15
C VAL A 132 -5.85 -1.33 11.54
N ALA A 133 -4.95 -0.90 10.65
CA ALA A 133 -4.11 0.27 10.87
C ALA A 133 -4.94 1.55 11.05
N ALA A 134 -5.95 1.77 10.19
CA ALA A 134 -6.88 2.89 10.32
C ALA A 134 -7.61 2.86 11.66
N PHE A 135 -8.12 1.69 12.07
CA PHE A 135 -8.79 1.51 13.36
C PHE A 135 -7.86 1.83 14.54
N ILE A 136 -6.64 1.28 14.54
CA ILE A 136 -5.63 1.56 15.58
C ILE A 136 -5.30 3.04 15.64
N CYS A 137 -5.11 3.70 14.49
CA CYS A 137 -4.86 5.13 14.41
C CYS A 137 -5.98 5.93 15.09
N VAL A 138 -7.25 5.63 14.78
CA VAL A 138 -8.41 6.30 15.39
C VAL A 138 -8.46 6.08 16.89
N MET A 139 -8.23 4.83 17.34
CA MET A 139 -8.26 4.49 18.77
C MET A 139 -7.16 5.20 19.56
N ILE A 140 -5.92 5.20 19.06
CA ILE A 140 -4.82 5.91 19.70
C ILE A 140 -5.09 7.42 19.69
N GLY A 141 -5.58 7.96 18.57
CA GLY A 141 -5.97 9.37 18.45
C GLY A 141 -7.00 9.78 19.50
N ALA A 142 -8.04 8.98 19.70
CA ALA A 142 -9.09 9.21 20.71
C ALA A 142 -8.54 9.15 22.14
N VAL A 143 -7.68 8.18 22.45
CA VAL A 143 -7.02 8.07 23.76
C VAL A 143 -6.11 9.27 24.03
N LEU A 144 -5.31 9.68 23.04
CA LEU A 144 -4.45 10.86 23.15
C LEU A 144 -5.29 12.13 23.36
N TYR A 145 -6.41 12.26 22.65
CA TYR A 145 -7.33 13.38 22.81
C TYR A 145 -7.93 13.43 24.22
N TRP A 146 -8.35 12.28 24.76
CA TRP A 146 -8.88 12.19 26.12
C TRP A 146 -7.85 12.54 27.20
N ILE A 147 -6.60 12.08 27.05
CA ILE A 147 -5.54 12.28 28.06
C ILE A 147 -4.94 13.70 27.99
N CYS A 148 -4.79 14.25 26.79
CA CYS A 148 -4.05 15.49 26.55
C CYS A 148 -4.94 16.71 26.29
N GLY A 149 -6.21 16.50 25.94
CA GLY A 149 -7.11 17.55 25.48
C GLY A 149 -6.65 18.20 24.16
N THR A 150 -7.29 19.30 23.78
CA THR A 150 -6.98 20.06 22.55
C THR A 150 -5.69 20.89 22.61
N GLY A 151 -5.08 21.00 23.79
CA GLY A 151 -3.95 21.92 24.05
C GLY A 151 -2.57 21.40 23.65
N ARG A 152 -2.40 20.10 23.36
CA ARG A 152 -1.09 19.50 23.05
C ARG A 152 -0.86 19.21 21.57
N VAL A 153 -1.06 20.23 20.73
CA VAL A 153 -0.82 20.10 19.27
C VAL A 153 0.61 19.70 18.94
N GLU A 154 1.57 20.09 19.78
CA GLU A 154 2.98 19.70 19.71
C GLU A 154 3.20 18.19 19.65
N VAL A 155 2.46 17.43 20.46
CA VAL A 155 2.59 15.96 20.50
C VAL A 155 2.23 15.34 19.16
N TYR A 156 1.11 15.77 18.58
CA TYR A 156 0.62 15.26 17.30
C TYR A 156 1.54 15.69 16.15
N LYS A 157 2.07 16.92 16.21
CA LYS A 157 3.06 17.44 15.27
C LYS A 157 4.34 16.59 15.32
N ASP A 158 4.92 16.40 16.51
CA ASP A 158 6.15 15.63 16.70
C ASP A 158 5.97 14.18 16.24
N GLY A 159 4.85 13.54 16.59
CA GLY A 159 4.55 12.19 16.14
C GLY A 159 4.45 12.09 14.61
N MET A 160 3.80 13.06 13.98
CA MET A 160 3.69 13.09 12.52
C MET A 160 5.02 13.38 11.84
N GLU A 161 5.83 14.33 12.33
CA GLU A 161 7.15 14.61 11.75
C GLU A 161 8.07 13.39 11.79
N ASN A 162 8.08 12.67 12.92
CA ASN A 162 8.84 11.43 13.04
C ASN A 162 8.26 10.30 12.16
N GLY A 163 6.93 10.13 12.14
CA GLY A 163 6.28 9.14 11.29
C GLY A 163 6.53 9.37 9.81
N LEU A 164 6.41 10.64 9.35
CA LEU A 164 6.73 11.06 7.99
C LEU A 164 8.20 10.85 7.66
N PHE A 165 9.11 11.16 8.58
CA PHE A 165 10.54 10.91 8.36
C PHE A 165 10.83 9.42 8.18
N MET A 166 10.32 8.58 9.08
CA MET A 166 10.54 7.12 9.02
C MET A 166 9.94 6.51 7.76
N MET A 167 8.67 6.79 7.48
CA MET A 167 7.98 6.26 6.30
C MET A 167 8.54 6.86 5.00
N GLY A 168 8.87 8.14 5.02
CA GLY A 168 9.48 8.83 3.87
C GLY A 168 10.84 8.24 3.52
N CYS A 169 11.70 7.96 4.52
CA CYS A 169 12.97 7.27 4.27
C CYS A 169 12.74 5.87 3.71
N PHE A 170 11.80 5.11 4.26
CA PHE A 170 11.48 3.77 3.80
C PHE A 170 11.01 3.76 2.33
N VAL A 171 10.00 4.58 2.01
CA VAL A 171 9.47 4.68 0.63
C VAL A 171 10.52 5.25 -0.33
N LEU A 172 11.36 6.18 0.11
CA LEU A 172 12.45 6.71 -0.71
C LEU A 172 13.49 5.63 -1.04
N CYS A 173 13.90 4.81 -0.07
CA CYS A 173 14.82 3.70 -0.32
C CYS A 173 14.22 2.71 -1.34
N ILE A 174 12.94 2.34 -1.20
CA ILE A 174 12.26 1.47 -2.16
C ILE A 174 12.18 2.12 -3.53
N GLY A 175 11.83 3.40 -3.61
CA GLY A 175 11.75 4.12 -4.88
C GLY A 175 13.08 4.26 -5.59
N ILE A 176 14.18 4.49 -4.85
CA ILE A 176 15.53 4.51 -5.42
C ILE A 176 15.88 3.12 -5.98
N TRP A 177 15.61 2.05 -5.25
CA TRP A 177 15.87 0.70 -5.73
C TRP A 177 15.09 0.39 -7.01
N ALA A 178 13.78 0.65 -7.03
CA ALA A 178 12.94 0.43 -8.21
C ALA A 178 13.37 1.25 -9.44
N VAL A 179 14.00 2.43 -9.24
CA VAL A 179 14.54 3.25 -10.34
C VAL A 179 15.90 2.75 -10.86
N LEU A 180 16.72 2.18 -9.98
CA LEU A 180 18.05 1.67 -10.36
C LEU A 180 17.96 0.36 -11.13
N ASP A 181 17.08 -0.55 -10.69
CA ASP A 181 16.83 -1.83 -11.34
C ASP A 181 15.40 -2.27 -11.03
N PHE A 182 14.49 -2.01 -11.97
CA PHE A 182 13.08 -2.32 -11.77
C PHE A 182 12.82 -3.83 -11.85
N SER A 183 13.52 -4.55 -12.73
CA SER A 183 13.35 -5.99 -12.87
C SER A 183 13.76 -6.71 -11.58
N ASP A 184 14.89 -6.33 -10.98
CA ASP A 184 15.35 -6.86 -9.68
C ASP A 184 14.35 -6.55 -8.55
N PHE A 185 13.93 -5.28 -8.42
CA PHE A 185 12.89 -4.87 -7.47
C PHE A 185 11.60 -5.68 -7.63
N TRP A 186 11.14 -5.87 -8.87
CA TRP A 186 9.91 -6.58 -9.18
C TRP A 186 10.02 -8.07 -8.83
N MET A 187 11.16 -8.68 -9.11
CA MET A 187 11.43 -10.09 -8.76
C MET A 187 11.49 -10.30 -7.25
N ASP A 188 12.21 -9.43 -6.52
CA ASP A 188 12.30 -9.53 -5.06
C ASP A 188 10.97 -9.22 -4.36
N PHE A 189 10.12 -8.37 -4.93
CA PHE A 189 8.75 -8.23 -4.48
C PHE A 189 8.00 -9.56 -4.52
N HIS A 190 8.12 -10.33 -5.61
CA HIS A 190 7.48 -11.63 -5.71
C HIS A 190 8.07 -12.64 -4.71
N TYR A 191 9.39 -12.70 -4.58
CA TYR A 191 10.03 -13.59 -3.60
C TYR A 191 9.70 -13.26 -2.14
N LEU A 192 9.36 -12.00 -1.85
CA LEU A 192 8.94 -11.58 -0.52
C LEU A 192 7.52 -12.07 -0.18
N PHE A 193 6.61 -12.09 -1.16
CA PHE A 193 5.19 -12.34 -0.93
C PHE A 193 4.72 -13.74 -1.36
N PHE A 194 5.46 -14.44 -2.21
CA PHE A 194 5.10 -15.74 -2.74
C PHE A 194 6.19 -16.78 -2.46
N ASP A 195 5.78 -17.98 -2.06
CA ASP A 195 6.64 -19.11 -1.68
C ASP A 195 6.76 -20.19 -2.78
N ASN A 196 6.23 -19.88 -3.96
CA ASN A 196 6.13 -20.77 -5.11
C ASN A 196 6.61 -20.07 -6.39
N ASP A 197 6.61 -20.77 -7.52
CA ASP A 197 7.12 -20.24 -8.79
C ASP A 197 6.03 -19.72 -9.74
N LEU A 198 4.75 -19.72 -9.35
CA LEU A 198 3.61 -19.49 -10.26
C LEU A 198 3.67 -18.14 -11.00
N PHE A 199 4.28 -17.14 -10.37
CA PHE A 199 4.49 -15.81 -10.95
C PHE A 199 5.56 -15.76 -12.05
N LEU A 200 6.43 -16.77 -12.14
CA LEU A 200 7.37 -16.92 -13.26
C LEU A 200 6.60 -17.39 -14.49
N LEU A 201 6.21 -16.45 -15.33
CA LEU A 201 5.48 -16.67 -16.57
C LEU A 201 6.40 -16.38 -17.78
N ASP A 202 6.19 -17.11 -18.87
CA ASP A 202 6.96 -16.97 -20.11
C ASP A 202 6.30 -15.91 -21.01
N ALA A 203 6.95 -14.76 -21.20
CA ALA A 203 6.45 -13.66 -22.04
C ALA A 203 6.16 -14.07 -23.49
N SER A 204 6.81 -15.13 -24.00
CA SER A 204 6.56 -15.62 -25.37
C SER A 204 5.21 -16.34 -25.51
N ARG A 205 4.52 -16.64 -24.39
CA ARG A 205 3.27 -17.41 -24.36
C ARG A 205 2.18 -16.79 -23.50
N SER A 206 2.56 -16.08 -22.44
CA SER A 206 1.64 -15.53 -21.43
C SER A 206 0.99 -14.26 -21.96
N ILE A 207 -0.31 -14.33 -22.24
CA ILE A 207 -1.08 -13.12 -22.56
C ILE A 207 -1.11 -12.22 -21.32
N MET A 208 -1.18 -12.76 -20.10
CA MET A 208 -1.17 -11.94 -18.87
C MET A 208 0.08 -11.07 -18.75
N ILE A 209 1.29 -11.62 -18.94
CA ILE A 209 2.52 -10.81 -18.94
C ILE A 209 2.48 -9.78 -20.07
N ASN A 210 1.99 -10.18 -21.24
CA ASN A 210 1.88 -9.25 -22.36
C ASN A 210 0.83 -8.16 -22.11
N MET A 211 -0.19 -8.37 -21.27
CA MET A 211 -1.10 -7.29 -20.86
C MET A 211 -0.40 -6.26 -19.99
N PHE A 212 0.53 -6.69 -19.12
CA PHE A 212 1.20 -5.83 -18.15
C PHE A 212 2.72 -5.84 -18.36
N PRO A 213 3.24 -5.17 -19.41
CA PRO A 213 4.67 -5.09 -19.64
C PRO A 213 5.38 -4.41 -18.48
N GLU A 214 6.70 -4.57 -18.38
CA GLU A 214 7.50 -3.97 -17.29
C GLU A 214 7.26 -2.46 -17.13
N SER A 215 7.12 -1.73 -18.25
CA SER A 215 6.82 -0.30 -18.25
C SER A 215 5.50 0.03 -17.53
N PHE A 216 4.48 -0.81 -17.70
CA PHE A 216 3.19 -0.65 -17.02
C PHE A 216 3.37 -0.69 -15.50
N PHE A 217 4.08 -1.70 -14.98
CA PHE A 217 4.30 -1.84 -13.54
C PHE A 217 5.24 -0.76 -12.99
N PHE A 218 6.24 -0.34 -13.77
CA PHE A 218 7.10 0.79 -13.41
C PHE A 218 6.26 2.06 -13.20
N ASP A 219 5.42 2.41 -14.16
CA ASP A 219 4.58 3.60 -14.09
C ASP A 219 3.52 3.50 -13.00
N LEU A 220 3.00 2.30 -12.73
CA LEU A 220 2.07 2.03 -11.63
C LEU A 220 2.74 2.31 -10.27
N VAL A 221 3.92 1.75 -10.05
CA VAL A 221 4.70 1.92 -8.80
C VAL A 221 5.11 3.39 -8.65
N ALA A 222 5.55 4.04 -9.73
CA ALA A 222 5.88 5.46 -9.73
C ALA A 222 4.66 6.33 -9.37
N ALA A 223 3.48 6.05 -9.94
CA ALA A 223 2.24 6.77 -9.64
C ALA A 223 1.86 6.65 -8.16
N ILE A 224 2.02 5.46 -7.55
CA ILE A 224 1.78 5.21 -6.13
C ILE A 224 2.76 6.03 -5.27
N ILE A 225 4.06 5.96 -5.55
CA ILE A 225 5.10 6.66 -4.76
C ILE A 225 4.92 8.18 -4.86
N LEU A 226 4.68 8.71 -6.06
CA LEU A 226 4.49 10.15 -6.28
C LEU A 226 3.21 10.65 -5.61
N SER A 227 2.10 9.91 -5.72
CA SER A 227 0.84 10.25 -5.04
C SER A 227 1.00 10.22 -3.52
N PHE A 228 1.70 9.22 -2.99
CA PHE A 228 1.98 9.10 -1.57
C PHE A 228 2.84 10.26 -1.06
N GLY A 229 3.91 10.61 -1.79
CA GLY A 229 4.76 11.76 -1.50
C GLY A 229 3.98 13.08 -1.54
N GLY A 230 3.12 13.27 -2.54
CA GLY A 230 2.24 14.42 -2.67
C GLY A 230 1.27 14.56 -1.49
N CYS A 231 0.60 13.47 -1.11
CA CYS A 231 -0.27 13.43 0.07
C CYS A 231 0.51 13.74 1.36
N CYS A 232 1.69 13.15 1.55
CA CYS A 232 2.56 13.42 2.70
C CYS A 232 2.95 14.90 2.78
N GLY A 233 3.36 15.50 1.66
CA GLY A 233 3.72 16.92 1.58
C GLY A 233 2.55 17.84 1.91
N LEU A 234 1.35 17.54 1.40
CA LEU A 234 0.14 18.27 1.73
C LEU A 234 -0.21 18.17 3.22
N PHE A 235 -0.20 16.95 3.78
CA PHE A 235 -0.46 16.73 5.21
C PHE A 235 0.53 17.50 6.09
N TYR A 236 1.82 17.45 5.76
CA TYR A 236 2.85 18.20 6.46
C TYR A 236 2.59 19.71 6.41
N ALA A 237 2.25 20.26 5.24
CA ALA A 237 1.94 21.68 5.09
C ALA A 237 0.72 22.12 5.91
N VAL A 238 -0.33 21.29 5.95
CA VAL A 238 -1.53 21.55 6.77
C VAL A 238 -1.19 21.57 8.25
N ILE A 239 -0.46 20.57 8.75
CA ILE A 239 -0.06 20.50 10.16
C ILE A 239 0.80 21.70 10.54
N ARG A 240 1.78 22.07 9.71
CA ARG A 240 2.62 23.23 9.93
C ARG A 240 1.80 24.53 10.02
N LYS A 241 0.82 24.71 9.13
CA LYS A 241 -0.10 25.87 9.15
C LYS A 241 -0.95 25.91 10.42
N LEU A 242 -1.47 24.77 10.86
CA LEU A 242 -2.26 24.66 12.09
C LEU A 242 -1.43 24.97 13.35
N CYS A 243 -0.18 24.49 13.39
CA CYS A 243 0.74 24.76 14.50
C CYS A 243 1.08 26.25 14.57
N LYS A 244 1.39 26.89 13.42
CA LYS A 244 1.63 28.34 13.34
C LYS A 244 0.41 29.15 13.83
N LYS A 245 -0.80 28.76 13.43
CA LYS A 245 -2.04 29.43 13.87
C LYS A 245 -2.26 29.34 15.39
N ARG A 246 -1.75 28.29 16.03
CA ARG A 246 -1.89 28.06 17.48
C ARG A 246 -0.69 28.59 18.30
N GLY A 247 0.26 29.28 17.68
CA GLY A 247 1.45 29.82 18.37
C GLY A 247 2.44 28.76 18.83
N VAL A 248 2.40 27.57 18.23
CA VAL A 248 3.28 26.42 18.53
C VAL A 248 4.57 26.45 17.70
N LEU A 249 4.58 27.23 16.62
CA LEU A 249 5.69 27.44 15.68
C LEU A 249 5.94 28.93 15.46
#